data_AF-A0A9Q4D054-F1
#
_entry.id   AF-A0A9Q4D054-F1
#
_cell.length_a   1.000
_cell.length_b   1.000
_cell.length_c   1.000
_cell.angle_alpha   90.00
_cell.angle_beta   90.00
_cell.angle_gamma   90.00
#
_symmetry.space_group_name_H-M   'P 1'
#
loop_
_entity.id
_entity.type
_entity.pdbx_description
1 polymer ?
#
loop_
_entity_poly.entity_id
_entity_poly.type
_entity_poly.pdbx_seq_one_letter_code
_entity_poly.pdbx_strand_id
1 'polypeptide(L)'
;MITAVLLWAVLQGVGWALIYYPHVPGGFMHSSGVDPADYPDFVEALYVFFMTLSTLGFGDVVPTDPGIRVAAPLQALTGFALLTAALTWFMQIYPPMSRRRSLALELKLLADTDYAQMIGQFDATTASRTLNVLAEELGKVRIDFTQHSEGFYFREQDPDLSLARQLPHAVKLRDAGAAAPASGVRLSAQRLSEALEQLAQKLETDFVHTGDGIEEIFAAYAEEHGQSQAA
;
A
#
# COMPACT_ATOMS: atom_id res chain seq x y z
N MET A 1 -5.85 6.91 -1.44
CA MET A 1 -6.48 5.62 -1.05
C MET A 1 -7.83 5.82 -0.39
N ILE A 2 -7.92 6.53 0.75
CA ILE A 2 -9.24 6.98 1.27
C ILE A 2 -10.03 7.70 0.17
N THR A 3 -9.36 8.58 -0.60
CA THR A 3 -9.94 9.24 -1.79
C THR A 3 -10.46 8.25 -2.84
N ALA A 4 -9.78 7.13 -3.07
CA ALA A 4 -10.19 6.15 -4.06
C ALA A 4 -11.45 5.39 -3.60
N VAL A 5 -11.49 4.97 -2.33
CA VAL A 5 -12.67 4.33 -1.74
C VAL A 5 -13.86 5.29 -1.73
N LEU A 6 -13.64 6.56 -1.35
CA LEU A 6 -14.68 7.59 -1.42
C LEU A 6 -15.17 7.82 -2.85
N LEU A 7 -14.25 7.87 -3.82
CA LEU A 7 -14.60 8.00 -5.22
C LEU A 7 -15.45 6.82 -5.70
N TRP A 8 -15.09 5.58 -5.35
CA TRP A 8 -15.89 4.41 -5.69
C TRP A 8 -17.27 4.44 -5.05
N ALA A 9 -17.37 4.82 -3.77
CA ALA A 9 -18.65 4.98 -3.09
C ALA A 9 -19.53 6.05 -3.76
N VAL A 10 -18.94 7.18 -4.17
CA VAL A 10 -19.64 8.25 -4.91
C VAL A 10 -20.08 7.76 -6.29
N LEU A 11 -19.21 7.10 -7.05
CA LEU A 11 -19.55 6.56 -8.38
C LEU A 11 -20.66 5.51 -8.29
N GLN A 12 -20.61 4.64 -7.28
CA GLN A 12 -21.67 3.69 -7.01
C GLN A 12 -22.97 4.39 -6.63
N GLY A 13 -22.90 5.43 -5.79
CA GLY A 13 -24.06 6.22 -5.39
C GLY A 13 -24.73 6.92 -6.55
N VAL A 14 -23.96 7.60 -7.38
CA VAL A 14 -24.46 8.23 -8.60
C VAL A 14 -25.02 7.18 -9.56
N GLY A 15 -24.33 6.05 -9.76
CA GLY A 15 -24.77 4.98 -10.65
C GLY A 15 -26.11 4.37 -10.24
N TRP A 16 -26.29 4.04 -8.96
CA TRP A 16 -27.55 3.51 -8.45
C TRP A 16 -28.65 4.57 -8.41
N ALA A 17 -28.32 5.81 -8.05
CA ALA A 17 -29.29 6.91 -8.10
C ALA A 17 -29.83 7.11 -9.52
N LEU A 18 -29.00 7.00 -10.56
CA LEU A 18 -29.47 7.07 -11.96
C LEU A 18 -30.39 5.90 -12.36
N ILE A 19 -30.23 4.72 -11.74
CA ILE A 19 -31.13 3.57 -11.96
C ILE A 19 -32.48 3.80 -11.28
N TYR A 20 -32.47 4.38 -10.08
CA TYR A 20 -33.69 4.64 -9.30
C TYR A 20 -34.44 5.88 -9.77
N TYR A 21 -33.74 6.92 -10.21
CA TYR A 21 -34.31 8.20 -10.65
C TYR A 21 -35.53 8.08 -11.58
N PRO A 22 -35.53 7.29 -12.68
CA PRO A 22 -36.70 7.18 -13.56
C PRO A 22 -37.90 6.44 -12.92
N HIS A 23 -37.69 5.79 -11.78
CA HIS A 23 -38.73 5.08 -11.02
C HIS A 23 -39.18 5.88 -9.80
N VAL A 24 -38.57 7.03 -9.49
CA VAL A 24 -39.02 7.91 -8.41
C VAL A 24 -40.12 8.86 -8.93
N PRO A 25 -41.21 9.10 -8.17
CA PRO A 25 -41.60 8.43 -6.93
C PRO A 25 -42.41 7.13 -7.16
N GLY A 26 -42.93 6.91 -8.37
CA GLY A 26 -43.99 5.91 -8.63
C GLY A 26 -43.62 4.42 -8.43
N GLY A 27 -42.33 4.09 -8.40
CA GLY A 27 -41.78 2.75 -8.15
C GLY A 27 -41.47 2.48 -6.68
N PHE A 28 -41.79 3.42 -5.79
CA PHE A 28 -41.56 3.34 -4.35
C PHE A 28 -42.87 3.58 -3.58
N MET A 29 -42.96 2.98 -2.39
CA MET A 29 -43.98 3.25 -1.40
C MET A 29 -43.37 4.02 -0.25
N HIS A 30 -44.02 5.13 0.11
CA HIS A 30 -43.60 6.01 1.19
C HIS A 30 -44.44 5.80 2.43
N SER A 31 -43.79 5.90 3.59
CA SER A 31 -44.48 5.78 4.87
C SER A 31 -45.46 6.94 5.12
N SER A 32 -46.49 6.68 5.93
CA SER A 32 -47.49 7.68 6.30
C SER A 32 -46.84 8.91 6.95
N GLY A 33 -46.93 10.07 6.29
CA GLY A 33 -46.35 11.33 6.75
C GLY A 33 -45.11 11.79 5.95
N VAL A 34 -44.63 10.99 5.00
CA VAL A 34 -43.63 11.41 4.01
C VAL A 34 -44.35 11.73 2.71
N ASP A 35 -44.34 13.00 2.29
CA ASP A 35 -44.82 13.40 0.97
C ASP A 35 -43.64 13.36 -0.02
N PRO A 36 -43.67 12.51 -1.05
CA PRO A 36 -42.61 12.47 -2.07
C PRO A 36 -42.41 13.82 -2.77
N ALA A 37 -43.44 14.65 -2.87
CA ALA A 37 -43.35 15.96 -3.51
C ALA A 37 -42.49 16.98 -2.75
N ASP A 38 -42.19 16.72 -1.47
CA ASP A 38 -41.34 17.59 -0.65
C ASP A 38 -39.83 17.41 -0.95
N TYR A 39 -39.45 16.37 -1.69
CA TYR A 39 -38.05 16.01 -1.97
C TYR A 39 -37.78 15.99 -3.48
N PRO A 40 -36.63 16.52 -3.95
CA PRO A 40 -36.24 16.33 -5.34
C PRO A 40 -35.99 14.85 -5.64
N ASP A 41 -36.54 14.34 -6.75
CA ASP A 41 -36.48 12.91 -7.12
C ASP A 41 -35.05 12.33 -7.11
N PHE A 42 -34.04 13.12 -7.51
CA PHE A 42 -32.65 12.67 -7.50
C PHE A 42 -32.07 12.57 -6.09
N VAL A 43 -32.47 13.46 -5.18
CA VAL A 43 -32.06 13.42 -3.77
C VAL A 43 -32.70 12.21 -3.09
N GLU A 44 -33.95 11.91 -3.43
CA GLU A 44 -34.64 10.71 -2.95
C GLU A 44 -34.00 9.41 -3.48
N ALA A 45 -33.60 9.38 -4.76
CA ALA A 45 -32.85 8.25 -5.31
C ALA A 45 -31.49 8.03 -4.59
N LEU A 46 -30.77 9.11 -4.26
CA LEU A 46 -29.54 9.04 -3.46
C LEU A 46 -29.81 8.62 -2.01
N TYR A 47 -30.93 9.05 -1.42
CA TYR A 47 -31.35 8.63 -0.09
C TYR A 47 -31.56 7.12 -0.03
N VAL A 48 -32.30 6.55 -0.99
CA VAL A 48 -32.48 5.09 -1.11
C VAL A 48 -31.14 4.37 -1.29
N PHE A 49 -30.22 4.95 -2.08
CA PHE A 49 -28.87 4.43 -2.23
C PHE A 49 -28.16 4.35 -0.87
N PHE A 50 -28.09 5.46 -0.11
CA PHE A 50 -27.38 5.48 1.17
C PHE A 50 -27.99 4.50 2.17
N MET A 51 -29.33 4.46 2.27
CA MET A 51 -30.04 3.54 3.17
C MET A 51 -29.74 2.08 2.88
N THR A 52 -29.66 1.72 1.60
CA THR A 52 -29.38 0.35 1.16
C THR A 52 -27.88 0.03 1.30
N LEU A 53 -26.99 0.97 0.98
CA LEU A 53 -25.54 0.81 1.13
C LEU A 53 -25.13 0.63 2.59
N SER A 54 -25.66 1.47 3.49
CA SER A 54 -25.34 1.40 4.92
C SER A 54 -26.10 0.29 5.64
N THR A 55 -26.94 -0.47 4.93
CA THR A 55 -27.84 -1.49 5.47
C THR A 55 -28.77 -0.97 6.57
N LEU A 56 -28.99 0.35 6.61
CA LEU A 56 -29.73 1.01 7.68
C LEU A 56 -31.23 0.87 7.46
N GLY A 57 -31.69 1.14 6.22
CA GLY A 57 -33.04 0.83 5.75
C GLY A 57 -34.15 1.22 6.71
N PHE A 58 -34.33 2.53 6.98
CA PHE A 58 -35.37 3.02 7.89
C PHE A 58 -36.79 2.53 7.56
N GLY A 59 -37.04 2.11 6.31
CA GLY A 59 -38.31 1.53 5.87
C GLY A 59 -39.37 2.57 5.54
N ASP A 60 -38.98 3.83 5.48
CA ASP A 60 -39.79 4.98 5.10
C ASP A 60 -39.97 5.11 3.58
N VAL A 61 -39.00 4.62 2.80
CA VAL A 61 -39.07 4.49 1.34
C VAL A 61 -38.77 3.04 0.95
N VAL A 62 -39.76 2.34 0.38
CA VAL A 62 -39.67 0.90 0.08
C VAL A 62 -39.92 0.65 -1.40
N PRO A 63 -39.05 -0.10 -2.10
CA PRO A 63 -39.23 -0.39 -3.52
C PRO A 63 -40.43 -1.31 -3.77
N THR A 64 -41.34 -0.91 -4.66
CA THR A 64 -42.54 -1.66 -5.04
C THR A 64 -42.47 -2.19 -6.47
N ASP A 65 -41.80 -1.46 -7.37
CA ASP A 65 -41.60 -1.87 -8.75
C ASP A 65 -40.78 -3.17 -8.83
N PRO A 66 -41.22 -4.20 -9.60
CA PRO A 66 -40.51 -5.48 -9.70
C PRO A 66 -39.04 -5.35 -10.11
N GLY A 67 -38.71 -4.40 -11.00
CA GLY A 67 -37.32 -4.15 -11.41
C GLY A 67 -36.47 -3.64 -10.26
N ILE A 68 -36.96 -2.61 -9.56
CA ILE A 68 -36.27 -2.03 -8.40
C ILE A 68 -36.16 -3.01 -7.23
N ARG A 69 -37.16 -3.87 -7.02
CA ARG A 69 -37.12 -4.92 -5.97
C ARG A 69 -36.02 -5.95 -6.19
N VAL A 70 -35.60 -6.20 -7.43
CA VAL A 70 -34.44 -7.03 -7.75
C VAL A 70 -33.15 -6.22 -7.67
N ALA A 71 -33.20 -4.95 -8.10
CA ALA A 71 -32.06 -4.04 -8.08
C ALA A 71 -31.54 -3.77 -6.66
N ALA A 72 -32.44 -3.57 -5.67
CA ALA A 72 -32.06 -3.22 -4.30
C ALA A 72 -31.17 -4.29 -3.60
N PRO A 73 -31.49 -5.59 -3.63
CA PRO A 73 -30.57 -6.62 -3.14
C PRO A 73 -29.24 -6.66 -3.87
N LEU A 74 -29.23 -6.47 -5.19
CA LEU A 74 -27.98 -6.40 -5.97
C LEU A 74 -27.14 -5.20 -5.56
N GLN A 75 -27.76 -4.05 -5.32
CA GLN A 75 -27.08 -2.89 -4.75
C GLN A 75 -26.44 -3.27 -3.42
N ALA A 76 -27.19 -3.84 -2.49
CA ALA A 76 -26.68 -4.20 -1.17
C ALA A 76 -25.46 -5.14 -1.28
N LEU A 77 -25.49 -6.12 -2.18
CA LEU A 77 -24.35 -7.01 -2.44
C LEU A 77 -23.14 -6.24 -2.98
N THR A 78 -23.33 -5.33 -3.94
CA THR A 78 -22.22 -4.52 -4.47
C THR A 78 -21.65 -3.56 -3.43
N GLY A 79 -22.49 -3.01 -2.55
CA GLY A 79 -22.06 -2.16 -1.44
C GLY A 79 -21.27 -2.94 -0.39
N PHE A 80 -21.76 -4.13 -0.03
CA PHE A 80 -21.04 -5.05 0.84
C PHE A 80 -19.69 -5.48 0.25
N ALA A 81 -19.64 -5.76 -1.06
CA ALA A 81 -18.39 -6.08 -1.76
C ALA A 81 -17.40 -4.90 -1.73
N LEU A 82 -17.88 -3.67 -1.92
CA LEU A 82 -17.05 -2.46 -1.83
C LEU A 82 -16.44 -2.29 -0.43
N LEU A 83 -17.26 -2.37 0.63
CA LEU A 83 -16.80 -2.26 2.01
C LEU A 83 -15.82 -3.37 2.38
N THR A 84 -16.13 -4.60 1.96
CA THR A 84 -15.25 -5.76 2.17
C THR A 84 -13.91 -5.54 1.48
N ALA A 85 -13.91 -5.17 0.20
CA ALA A 85 -12.69 -4.90 -0.56
C ALA A 85 -11.86 -3.77 0.06
N ALA A 86 -12.49 -2.68 0.49
CA ALA A 86 -11.82 -1.56 1.15
C ALA A 86 -11.13 -2.00 2.45
N LEU A 87 -11.83 -2.78 3.30
CA LEU A 87 -11.26 -3.30 4.54
C LEU A 87 -10.12 -4.29 4.28
N THR A 88 -10.33 -5.24 3.36
CA THR A 88 -9.32 -6.23 2.97
C THR A 88 -8.06 -5.58 2.45
N TRP A 89 -8.18 -4.58 1.58
CA TRP A 89 -7.03 -3.86 1.05
C TRP A 89 -6.29 -3.10 2.17
N PHE A 90 -7.01 -2.45 3.10
CA PHE A 90 -6.38 -1.79 4.24
C PHE A 90 -5.57 -2.75 5.12
N MET A 91 -6.09 -3.97 5.32
CA MET A 91 -5.37 -5.02 6.05
C MET A 91 -4.14 -5.53 5.29
N GLN A 92 -4.16 -5.54 3.95
CA GLN A 92 -3.05 -6.03 3.13
C GLN A 92 -1.91 -5.02 2.97
N ILE A 93 -2.20 -3.71 2.98
CA ILE A 93 -1.15 -2.71 2.75
C ILE A 93 -0.28 -2.42 3.97
N TYR A 94 -0.81 -2.60 5.19
CA TYR A 94 -0.07 -2.27 6.41
C TYR A 94 1.17 -3.15 6.66
N PRO A 95 1.12 -4.49 6.48
CA PRO A 95 2.27 -5.36 6.74
C PRO A 95 3.51 -5.05 5.87
N PRO A 96 3.41 -4.87 4.53
CA PRO A 96 4.54 -4.46 3.70
C PRO A 96 5.19 -3.15 4.16
N MET A 97 4.38 -2.15 4.50
CA MET A 97 4.89 -0.86 4.99
C MET A 97 5.63 -1.01 6.31
N SER A 98 5.05 -1.77 7.25
CA SER A 98 5.66 -2.02 8.54
C SER A 98 7.02 -2.73 8.41
N ARG A 99 7.11 -3.75 7.55
CA ARG A 99 8.39 -4.43 7.25
C ARG A 99 9.42 -3.50 6.65
N ARG A 100 9.02 -2.69 5.66
CA ARG A 100 9.92 -1.70 5.02
C ARG A 100 10.49 -0.71 6.02
N ARG A 101 9.65 -0.21 6.94
CA ARG A 101 10.05 0.70 8.02
C ARG A 101 10.97 0.03 9.04
N SER A 102 10.69 -1.22 9.41
CA SER A 102 11.55 -1.99 10.30
C SER A 102 12.95 -2.20 9.71
N LEU A 103 13.03 -2.53 8.42
CA LEU A 103 14.32 -2.68 7.73
C LEU A 103 15.07 -1.35 7.65
N ALA A 104 14.37 -0.26 7.33
CA ALA A 104 14.98 1.08 7.31
C ALA A 104 15.58 1.44 8.68
N LEU A 105 14.81 1.25 9.75
CA LEU A 105 15.27 1.51 11.11
C LEU A 105 16.47 0.63 11.49
N GLU A 106 16.45 -0.66 11.14
CA GLU A 106 17.58 -1.56 11.40
C GLU A 106 18.85 -1.11 10.65
N LEU A 107 18.73 -0.75 9.37
CA LEU A 107 19.86 -0.23 8.58
C LEU A 107 20.40 1.08 9.18
N LYS A 108 19.52 1.95 9.67
CA LYS A 108 19.91 3.17 10.37
C LYS A 108 20.68 2.83 11.66
N LEU A 109 20.17 1.94 12.50
CA LEU A 109 20.83 1.58 13.77
C LEU A 109 22.21 0.95 13.54
N LEU A 110 22.36 0.13 12.49
CA LEU A 110 23.65 -0.41 12.08
C LEU A 110 24.59 0.67 11.55
N ALA A 111 24.06 1.70 10.89
CA ALA A 111 24.83 2.84 10.43
C ALA A 111 25.30 3.74 11.59
N ASP A 112 24.40 4.06 12.53
CA ASP A 112 24.68 4.90 13.70
C ASP A 112 25.72 4.27 14.64
N THR A 113 25.87 2.95 14.59
CA THR A 113 26.88 2.21 15.34
C THR A 113 28.15 1.92 14.52
N ASP A 114 28.29 2.45 13.31
CA ASP A 114 29.42 2.17 12.40
C ASP A 114 29.68 0.67 12.19
N TYR A 115 28.62 -0.15 12.17
CA TYR A 115 28.72 -1.62 12.11
C TYR A 115 29.55 -2.09 10.91
N ALA A 116 29.44 -1.41 9.77
CA ALA A 116 30.23 -1.73 8.57
C ALA A 116 31.75 -1.66 8.82
N GLN A 117 32.23 -0.69 9.60
CA GLN A 117 33.66 -0.58 9.92
C GLN A 117 34.10 -1.66 10.92
N MET A 118 33.20 -2.05 11.83
CA MET A 118 33.48 -3.05 12.86
C MET A 118 33.23 -4.50 12.40
N ILE A 119 32.71 -4.72 11.19
CA ILE A 119 32.28 -6.05 10.74
C ILE A 119 33.39 -7.11 10.80
N GLY A 120 34.63 -6.71 10.56
CA GLY A 120 35.82 -7.58 10.64
C GLY A 120 36.29 -7.87 12.07
N GLN A 121 35.79 -7.16 13.08
CA GLN A 121 36.12 -7.34 14.50
C GLN A 121 35.20 -8.36 15.18
N PHE A 122 34.00 -8.56 14.67
CA PHE A 122 33.08 -9.57 15.18
C PHE A 122 33.51 -10.99 14.77
N ASP A 123 33.03 -11.99 15.51
CA ASP A 123 33.17 -13.36 15.06
C ASP A 123 32.44 -13.58 13.73
N ALA A 124 32.95 -14.50 12.92
CA ALA A 124 32.43 -14.75 11.59
C ALA A 124 30.95 -15.17 11.60
N THR A 125 30.46 -15.82 12.65
CA THR A 125 29.07 -16.27 12.74
C THR A 125 28.13 -15.09 12.93
N THR A 126 28.45 -14.18 13.85
CA THR A 126 27.66 -12.96 14.11
C THR A 126 27.61 -12.06 12.88
N ALA A 127 28.75 -11.75 12.27
CA ALA A 127 28.80 -10.93 11.06
C ALA A 127 28.02 -11.57 9.89
N SER A 128 28.20 -12.88 9.67
CA SER A 128 27.48 -13.61 8.61
C SER A 128 25.97 -13.64 8.85
N ARG A 129 25.53 -13.73 10.12
CA ARG A 129 24.11 -13.76 10.48
C ARG A 129 23.45 -12.42 10.19
N THR A 130 24.06 -11.30 10.58
CA THR A 130 23.52 -9.96 10.33
C THR A 130 23.33 -9.73 8.83
N LEU A 131 24.34 -10.03 8.01
CA LEU A 131 24.26 -9.89 6.55
C LEU A 131 23.18 -10.79 5.94
N ASN A 132 23.04 -12.03 6.43
CA ASN A 132 22.00 -12.96 5.96
C ASN A 132 20.58 -12.50 6.30
N VAL A 133 20.38 -11.92 7.49
CA VAL A 133 19.09 -11.36 7.90
C VAL A 133 18.71 -10.17 7.03
N LEU A 134 19.65 -9.25 6.77
CA LEU A 134 19.40 -8.11 5.87
C LEU A 134 19.08 -8.57 4.45
N ALA A 135 19.78 -9.59 3.93
CA ALA A 135 19.49 -10.14 2.61
C ALA A 135 18.08 -10.77 2.54
N GLU A 136 17.63 -11.44 3.61
CA GLU A 136 16.28 -11.99 3.70
C GLU A 136 15.21 -10.88 3.72
N GLU A 137 15.40 -9.85 4.55
CA GLU A 137 14.47 -8.72 4.64
C GLU A 137 14.39 -7.93 3.34
N LEU A 138 15.51 -7.70 2.64
CA LEU A 138 15.52 -7.10 1.31
C LEU A 138 14.77 -7.96 0.29
N GLY A 139 14.91 -9.28 0.37
CA GLY A 139 14.14 -10.22 -0.45
C GLY A 139 12.63 -10.08 -0.23
N LYS A 140 12.19 -9.93 1.03
CA LYS A 140 10.78 -9.65 1.37
C LYS A 140 10.31 -8.33 0.79
N VAL A 141 11.11 -7.27 0.90
CA VAL A 141 10.79 -5.95 0.31
C VAL A 141 10.66 -6.02 -1.21
N ARG A 142 11.54 -6.76 -1.89
CA ARG A 142 11.45 -6.97 -3.36
C ARG A 142 10.17 -7.72 -3.75
N ILE A 143 9.75 -8.71 -2.97
CA ILE A 143 8.46 -9.39 -3.16
C ILE A 143 7.31 -8.42 -2.92
N ASP A 144 7.39 -7.60 -1.86
CA ASP A 144 6.37 -6.61 -1.53
C ASP A 144 6.16 -5.61 -2.67
N PHE A 145 7.23 -5.10 -3.30
CA PHE A 145 7.12 -4.26 -4.50
C PHE A 145 6.54 -4.97 -5.72
N THR A 146 6.65 -6.30 -5.78
CA THR A 146 6.04 -7.09 -6.87
C THR A 146 4.53 -7.24 -6.67
N GLN A 147 4.09 -7.42 -5.42
CA GLN A 147 2.68 -7.67 -5.09
C GLN A 147 1.88 -6.38 -4.87
N HIS A 148 2.53 -5.32 -4.38
CA HIS A 148 1.91 -4.06 -3.98
C HIS A 148 2.71 -2.88 -4.56
N SER A 149 2.69 -2.75 -5.89
CA SER A 149 3.45 -1.70 -6.59
C SER A 149 2.99 -0.29 -6.20
N GLU A 150 1.74 -0.12 -5.77
CA GLU A 150 1.23 1.14 -5.22
C GLU A 150 1.98 1.59 -3.96
N GLY A 151 2.60 0.65 -3.24
CA GLY A 151 3.44 0.90 -2.06
C GLY A 151 4.67 1.76 -2.35
N PHE A 152 5.11 1.81 -3.62
CA PHE A 152 6.18 2.68 -4.07
C PHE A 152 5.84 4.15 -3.85
N TYR A 153 4.66 4.60 -4.26
CA TYR A 153 4.28 6.02 -4.17
C TYR A 153 4.05 6.53 -2.73
N PHE A 154 4.14 5.66 -1.73
CA PHE A 154 4.12 6.07 -0.33
C PHE A 154 5.47 6.61 0.11
N ARG A 155 5.53 7.93 0.25
CA ARG A 155 6.67 8.65 0.82
C ARG A 155 6.63 8.63 2.33
N GLU A 156 7.75 8.23 2.93
CA GLU A 156 7.91 8.26 4.38
C GLU A 156 8.23 9.70 4.84
N GLN A 157 7.51 10.17 5.86
CA GLN A 157 7.75 11.51 6.41
C GLN A 157 8.93 11.52 7.38
N ASP A 158 9.09 10.43 8.14
CA ASP A 158 10.22 10.24 9.02
C ASP A 158 11.43 9.73 8.20
N PRO A 159 12.51 10.51 8.09
CA PRO A 159 13.70 10.10 7.36
C PRO A 159 14.34 8.81 7.91
N ASP A 160 14.17 8.54 9.20
CA ASP A 160 14.76 7.36 9.86
C ASP A 160 14.07 6.07 9.43
N LEU A 161 12.78 6.15 9.11
CA LEU A 161 11.96 5.03 8.65
C LEU A 161 11.93 4.90 7.12
N SER A 162 12.58 5.82 6.40
CA SER A 162 12.63 5.84 4.95
C SER A 162 13.65 4.84 4.42
N LEU A 163 13.20 3.69 3.90
CA LEU A 163 14.11 2.73 3.28
C LEU A 163 14.93 3.35 2.14
N ALA A 164 14.33 4.26 1.36
CA ALA A 164 15.01 4.96 0.27
C ALA A 164 16.25 5.72 0.76
N ARG A 165 16.17 6.30 1.97
CA ARG A 165 17.30 7.00 2.60
C ARG A 165 18.36 6.05 3.16
N GLN A 166 17.93 4.89 3.66
CA GLN A 166 18.78 3.98 4.42
C GLN A 166 19.46 2.90 3.57
N LEU A 167 18.97 2.62 2.35
CA LEU A 167 19.55 1.62 1.43
C LEU A 167 21.06 1.79 1.14
N PRO A 168 21.63 3.00 1.01
CA PRO A 168 23.07 3.17 0.87
C PRO A 168 23.90 2.56 2.02
N HIS A 169 23.34 2.42 3.22
CA HIS A 169 24.02 1.74 4.33
C HIS A 169 24.09 0.23 4.13
N ALA A 170 23.11 -0.38 3.47
CA ALA A 170 23.16 -1.80 3.09
C ALA A 170 24.28 -2.07 2.07
N VAL A 171 24.47 -1.13 1.13
CA VAL A 171 25.58 -1.17 0.15
C VAL A 171 26.94 -1.11 0.87
N LYS A 172 27.11 -0.19 1.84
CA LYS A 172 28.34 -0.14 2.66
C LYS A 172 28.59 -1.44 3.45
N LEU A 173 27.54 -2.07 3.97
CA LEU A 173 27.62 -3.34 4.68
C LEU A 173 28.03 -4.50 3.75
N ARG A 174 27.49 -4.54 2.53
CA ARG A 174 27.91 -5.48 1.47
C ARG A 174 29.41 -5.34 1.20
N ASP A 175 29.89 -4.13 0.96
CA ASP A 175 31.29 -3.88 0.60
C ASP A 175 32.25 -4.26 1.73
N ALA A 176 31.91 -3.87 2.96
CA ALA A 176 32.70 -4.23 4.13
C ALA A 176 32.72 -5.74 4.38
N GLY A 177 31.59 -6.43 4.20
CA GLY A 177 31.50 -7.88 4.31
C GLY A 177 32.28 -8.61 3.20
N ALA A 178 32.29 -8.07 1.98
CA ALA A 178 33.06 -8.62 0.86
C ALA A 178 34.58 -8.50 1.09
N ALA A 179 35.03 -7.44 1.77
CA ALA A 179 36.41 -7.24 2.18
C ALA A 179 36.83 -8.05 3.42
N ALA A 180 35.89 -8.73 4.10
CA ALA A 180 36.17 -9.44 5.34
C ALA A 180 37.09 -10.68 5.13
N PRO A 181 37.97 -11.00 6.10
CA PRO A 181 38.93 -12.10 5.96
C PRO A 181 38.26 -13.49 6.02
N ALA A 182 37.13 -13.62 6.72
CA ALA A 182 36.41 -14.88 6.87
C ALA A 182 35.58 -15.20 5.62
N SER A 183 35.73 -16.40 5.06
CA SER A 183 34.98 -16.85 3.87
C SER A 183 33.47 -16.88 4.07
N GLY A 184 33.01 -17.24 5.27
CA GLY A 184 31.59 -17.23 5.61
C GLY A 184 30.96 -15.84 5.51
N VAL A 185 31.68 -14.81 5.99
CA VAL A 185 31.21 -13.41 5.93
C VAL A 185 31.16 -12.93 4.49
N ARG A 186 32.16 -13.26 3.67
CA ARG A 186 32.15 -12.94 2.23
C ARG A 186 31.00 -13.61 1.48
N LEU A 187 30.68 -14.87 1.79
CA LEU A 187 29.53 -15.55 1.20
C LEU A 187 28.21 -14.89 1.58
N SER A 188 28.04 -14.50 2.85
CA SER A 188 26.86 -13.74 3.28
C SER A 188 26.79 -12.36 2.63
N ALA A 189 27.93 -11.68 2.42
CA ALA A 189 28.00 -10.40 1.72
C ALA A 189 27.61 -10.55 0.24
N GLN A 190 28.02 -11.64 -0.41
CA GLN A 190 27.60 -11.95 -1.78
C GLN A 190 26.07 -12.16 -1.85
N ARG A 191 25.50 -12.88 -0.90
CA ARG A 191 24.04 -13.04 -0.81
C ARG A 191 23.32 -11.70 -0.60
N LEU A 192 23.89 -10.80 0.20
CA LEU A 192 23.38 -9.45 0.36
C LEU A 192 23.49 -8.64 -0.96
N SER A 193 24.59 -8.78 -1.71
CA SER A 193 24.74 -8.17 -3.04
C SER A 193 23.62 -8.60 -3.98
N GLU A 194 23.39 -9.92 -4.10
CA GLU A 194 22.33 -10.48 -4.94
C GLU A 194 20.93 -9.97 -4.54
N ALA A 195 20.67 -9.81 -3.24
CA ALA A 195 19.40 -9.26 -2.76
C ALA A 195 19.24 -7.76 -3.10
N LEU A 196 20.33 -6.98 -2.99
CA LEU A 196 20.36 -5.57 -3.38
C LEU A 196 20.19 -5.42 -4.89
N GLU A 197 20.85 -6.25 -5.70
CA GLU A 197 20.74 -6.30 -7.15
C GLU A 197 19.31 -6.61 -7.60
N GLN A 198 18.69 -7.65 -7.03
CA GLN A 198 17.30 -7.98 -7.33
C GLN A 198 16.32 -6.87 -6.94
N LEU A 199 16.56 -6.18 -5.82
CA LEU A 199 15.75 -5.03 -5.43
C LEU A 199 15.97 -3.85 -6.38
N ALA A 200 17.22 -3.53 -6.70
CA ALA A 200 17.57 -2.44 -7.61
C ALA A 200 16.97 -2.69 -9.00
N GLN A 201 17.11 -3.88 -9.56
CA GLN A 201 16.48 -4.26 -10.82
C GLN A 201 14.96 -4.09 -10.77
N LYS A 202 14.32 -4.51 -9.67
CA LYS A 202 12.87 -4.31 -9.51
C LYS A 202 12.49 -2.84 -9.48
N LEU A 203 13.30 -1.99 -8.84
CA LEU A 203 13.05 -0.54 -8.77
C LEU A 203 13.27 0.15 -10.11
N GLU A 204 14.33 -0.23 -10.81
CA GLU A 204 14.70 0.31 -12.12
C GLU A 204 13.67 -0.06 -13.19
N THR A 205 13.30 -1.33 -13.29
CA THR A 205 12.38 -1.82 -14.33
C THR A 205 10.94 -1.31 -14.18
N ASP A 206 10.43 -1.16 -12.95
CA ASP A 206 9.02 -0.84 -12.72
C ASP A 206 8.76 0.64 -12.40
N PHE A 207 9.74 1.39 -11.89
CA PHE A 207 9.48 2.70 -11.27
C PHE A 207 10.41 3.80 -11.77
N VAL A 208 11.72 3.67 -11.53
CA VAL A 208 12.67 4.79 -11.69
C VAL A 208 13.20 4.90 -13.12
N HIS A 209 13.32 3.78 -13.86
CA HIS A 209 13.74 3.74 -15.26
C HIS A 209 15.06 4.51 -15.56
N THR A 210 15.99 4.53 -14.60
CA THR A 210 17.27 5.27 -14.67
C THR A 210 18.29 4.63 -13.75
N GLY A 211 19.57 4.75 -14.14
CA GLY A 211 20.73 4.27 -13.40
C GLY A 211 21.20 2.92 -13.93
N ASP A 212 22.50 2.80 -14.20
CA ASP A 212 23.11 1.54 -14.67
C ASP A 212 23.64 0.70 -13.51
N GLY A 213 23.82 1.31 -12.33
CA GLY A 213 24.34 0.69 -11.11
C GLY A 213 23.39 0.79 -9.92
N ILE A 214 23.57 -0.11 -8.94
CA ILE A 214 22.76 -0.20 -7.71
C ILE A 214 22.72 1.16 -6.98
N GLU A 215 23.87 1.82 -6.88
CA GLU A 215 24.03 3.09 -6.18
C GLU A 215 23.26 4.22 -6.88
N GLU A 216 23.25 4.26 -8.21
CA GLU A 216 22.51 5.24 -9.00
C GLU A 216 21.01 5.00 -8.90
N ILE A 217 20.57 3.74 -9.02
CA ILE A 217 19.16 3.35 -8.89
C ILE A 217 18.63 3.72 -7.50
N PHE A 218 19.38 3.42 -6.43
CA PHE A 218 18.97 3.78 -5.08
C PHE A 218 19.01 5.29 -4.82
N ALA A 219 19.94 6.04 -5.43
CA ALA A 219 19.96 7.49 -5.36
C ALA A 219 18.72 8.10 -6.04
N ALA A 220 18.36 7.60 -7.23
CA ALA A 220 17.18 8.05 -7.95
C ALA A 220 15.88 7.65 -7.22
N TYR A 221 15.82 6.47 -6.59
CA TYR A 221 14.74 6.09 -5.68
C TYR A 221 14.64 7.04 -4.48
N ALA A 222 15.76 7.43 -3.86
CA ALA A 222 15.77 8.41 -2.77
C ALA A 222 15.30 9.79 -3.24
N GLU A 223 15.68 10.23 -4.44
CA GLU A 223 15.25 11.49 -5.03
C GLU A 223 13.73 11.53 -5.28
N GLU A 224 13.16 10.49 -5.90
CA GLU A 224 11.71 10.40 -6.11
C GLU A 224 10.91 10.40 -4.81
N HIS A 225 11.53 9.92 -3.73
CA HIS A 225 10.96 9.91 -2.39
C HIS A 225 11.20 11.20 -1.58
N GLY A 226 11.95 12.18 -2.13
CA GLY A 226 12.30 13.42 -1.44
C GLY A 226 13.30 13.21 -0.30
N GLN A 227 14.13 12.17 -0.40
CA GLN A 227 15.03 11.68 0.64
C GLN A 227 16.50 11.72 0.22
N SER A 228 16.83 12.51 -0.81
CA SER A 228 18.20 12.78 -1.24
C SER A 228 19.04 13.18 -0.02
N GLN A 229 20.15 12.49 0.20
CA GLN A 229 21.10 12.89 1.24
C GLN A 229 21.58 14.30 0.90
N ALA A 230 21.37 15.26 1.80
CA ALA A 230 22.08 16.53 1.71
C ALA A 230 23.57 16.20 1.76
N ALA A 231 24.29 16.61 0.72
CA ALA A 231 25.74 16.45 0.57
C ALA A 231 26.52 16.96 1.78
#